data_AF-A0A8T5DFP3-F1
#
_entry.id   AF-A0A8T5DFP3-F1
#
_cell.length_a   1.000
_cell.length_b   1.000
_cell.length_c   1.000
_cell.angle_alpha   90.00
_cell.angle_beta   90.00
_cell.angle_gamma   90.00
#
_symmetry.space_group_name_H-M   'P 1'
#
loop_
_entity.id
_entity.type
_entity.pdbx_description
1 polymer ?
#
loop_
_entity_poly.entity_id
_entity_poly.type
_entity_poly.pdbx_seq_one_letter_code
_entity_poly.pdbx_strand_id
1 'polypeptide(L)'
;MVYIRIKKISGNEYAYLVESIQTKKGSRQKVKKYLGKVYKFENKNISDVDKLILSRNRASFLKDLVLRELVSIGFKDQEKYCNLKLLMFDKNKLTLHKKTKSKTVKDAIISLNNGFLCSFTLQRILEFKKSKDVNQDAPMLAKYFLEAGLQVSKENFVKYYMLKV
;
A
#
# COMPACT_ATOMS: atom_id res chain seq x y z
N MET A 1 -10.95 15.33 -3.28
CA MET A 1 -10.13 14.14 -3.61
C MET A 1 -9.00 14.01 -2.59
N VAL A 2 -8.82 12.81 -2.03
CA VAL A 2 -7.74 12.50 -1.08
C VAL A 2 -6.61 11.76 -1.81
N TYR A 3 -5.35 12.11 -1.53
CA TYR A 3 -4.17 11.48 -2.10
C TYR A 3 -2.95 11.59 -1.16
N ILE A 4 -1.89 10.86 -1.46
CA ILE A 4 -0.62 10.90 -0.71
C ILE A 4 0.31 11.92 -1.37
N ARG A 5 0.82 12.88 -0.58
CA ARG A 5 1.81 13.88 -1.00
C ARG A 5 3.13 13.64 -0.29
N ILE A 6 4.24 13.69 -1.05
CA ILE A 6 5.59 13.64 -0.48
C ILE A 6 6.11 15.05 -0.21
N LYS A 7 6.77 15.21 0.94
CA LYS A 7 7.50 16.43 1.31
C LYS A 7 8.92 16.04 1.70
N LYS A 8 9.90 16.78 1.17
CA LYS A 8 11.32 16.64 1.53
C LYS A 8 11.64 17.59 2.69
N ILE A 9 12.21 17.06 3.78
CA ILE A 9 12.62 17.81 4.97
C ILE A 9 14.01 17.30 5.37
N SER A 10 15.01 18.19 5.39
CA SER A 10 16.40 17.88 5.76
C SER A 10 16.93 16.64 5.04
N GLY A 11 16.77 16.60 3.71
CA GLY A 11 17.22 15.48 2.86
C GLY A 11 16.34 14.23 2.89
N ASN A 12 15.41 14.10 3.85
CA ASN A 12 14.54 12.93 4.00
C ASN A 12 13.16 13.17 3.40
N GLU A 13 12.53 12.11 2.88
CA GLU A 13 11.18 12.16 2.34
C GLU A 13 10.14 11.64 3.34
N TYR A 14 9.01 12.33 3.38
CA TYR A 14 7.92 12.09 4.30
C TYR A 14 6.60 12.14 3.56
N ALA A 15 5.70 11.20 3.83
CA ALA A 15 4.40 11.18 3.19
C ALA A 15 3.30 11.72 4.12
N TYR A 16 2.37 12.42 3.48
CA TYR A 16 1.22 13.04 4.11
C TYR A 16 -0.03 12.69 3.33
N LEU A 17 -1.09 12.31 4.03
CA LEU A 17 -2.42 12.24 3.46
C LEU A 17 -2.97 13.66 3.33
N VAL A 18 -3.33 14.06 2.12
CA VAL A 18 -3.84 15.39 1.83
C VAL A 18 -5.19 15.31 1.10
N GLU A 19 -6.05 16.27 1.35
CA GLU A 19 -7.32 16.43 0.66
C GLU A 19 -7.33 17.76 -0.11
N SER A 20 -7.70 17.71 -1.39
CA SER A 20 -8.03 18.91 -2.15
C SER A 20 -9.43 19.41 -1.77
N ILE A 21 -9.50 20.66 -1.33
CA ILE A 21 -10.73 21.37 -0.93
C ILE A 21 -10.88 22.66 -1.74
N GLN A 22 -12.12 23.04 -2.06
CA GLN A 22 -12.42 24.32 -2.70
C GLN A 22 -12.76 25.35 -1.63
N THR A 23 -12.17 26.54 -1.71
CA THR A 23 -12.47 27.66 -0.81
C THR A 23 -12.91 28.88 -1.61
N LYS A 24 -13.43 29.93 -0.94
CA LYS A 24 -13.76 31.21 -1.59
C LYS A 24 -12.58 31.83 -2.35
N LYS A 25 -11.33 31.52 -1.95
CA LYS A 25 -10.09 32.01 -2.58
C LYS A 25 -9.45 30.99 -3.53
N GLY A 26 -10.23 30.00 -3.98
CA GLY A 26 -9.80 28.94 -4.89
C GLY A 26 -9.44 27.61 -4.20
N SER A 27 -8.85 26.70 -4.97
CA SER A 27 -8.45 25.38 -4.48
C SER A 27 -7.32 25.48 -3.44
N ARG A 28 -7.42 24.65 -2.39
CA ARG A 28 -6.44 24.53 -1.31
C ARG A 28 -6.24 23.05 -0.97
N GLN A 29 -5.08 22.73 -0.39
CA GLN A 29 -4.78 21.39 0.11
C GLN A 29 -4.81 21.39 1.63
N LYS A 30 -5.62 20.53 2.23
CA LYS A 30 -5.67 20.29 3.68
C LYS A 30 -4.90 19.02 4.02
N VAL A 31 -3.89 19.13 4.89
CA VAL A 31 -3.19 17.95 5.43
C VAL A 31 -4.13 17.26 6.42
N LYS A 32 -4.43 15.97 6.17
CA LYS A 32 -5.29 15.14 7.02
C LYS A 32 -4.49 14.33 8.03
N LYS A 33 -3.38 13.74 7.59
CA LYS A 33 -2.59 12.83 8.43
C LYS A 33 -1.13 12.81 7.97
N TYR A 34 -0.20 12.78 8.91
CA TYR A 34 1.19 12.38 8.64
C TYR A 34 1.25 10.86 8.61
N LEU A 35 1.76 10.29 7.51
CA LEU A 35 1.77 8.84 7.30
C LEU A 35 3.11 8.19 7.70
N GLY A 36 4.22 8.92 7.67
CA GLY A 36 5.53 8.36 8.02
C GLY A 36 6.67 8.79 7.09
N LYS A 37 7.87 8.29 7.40
CA LYS A 37 9.06 8.42 6.56
C LYS A 37 8.96 7.47 5.37
N VAL A 38 9.32 7.95 4.19
CA VAL A 38 9.39 7.15 2.96
C VAL A 38 10.74 6.46 2.86
N TYR A 39 10.71 5.17 2.58
CA TYR A 39 11.87 4.34 2.30
C TYR A 39 11.83 3.91 0.84
N LYS A 40 12.96 4.06 0.15
CA LYS A 40 13.14 3.65 -1.24
C LYS A 40 14.08 2.46 -1.28
N PHE A 41 13.76 1.50 -2.14
CA PHE A 41 14.56 0.31 -2.39
C PHE A 41 14.69 0.15 -3.89
N GLU A 42 15.84 -0.35 -4.33
CA GLU A 42 16.01 -0.79 -5.71
C GLU A 42 15.26 -2.11 -5.87
N ASN A 43 14.41 -2.17 -6.90
CA ASN A 43 13.69 -3.40 -7.21
C ASN A 43 14.70 -4.39 -7.76
N LYS A 44 14.91 -5.52 -7.08
CA LYS A 44 15.63 -6.61 -7.71
C LYS A 44 14.61 -7.19 -8.68
N ASN A 45 14.86 -7.07 -9.98
CA ASN A 45 14.03 -7.67 -11.01
C ASN A 45 14.04 -9.20 -10.80
N ILE A 46 13.17 -9.70 -9.92
CA ILE A 46 12.95 -11.13 -9.76
C ILE A 46 11.90 -11.47 -10.80
N SER A 47 12.38 -11.97 -11.93
CA SER A 47 11.62 -12.46 -13.08
C SER A 47 10.67 -13.62 -12.77
N ASP A 48 10.70 -14.18 -11.57
CA ASP A 48 10.16 -15.52 -11.29
C ASP A 48 9.16 -15.61 -10.12
N VAL A 49 8.40 -14.55 -9.86
CA VAL A 49 7.31 -14.64 -8.86
C VAL A 49 5.93 -14.53 -9.49
N ASP A 50 5.74 -15.22 -10.61
CA ASP A 50 4.43 -15.67 -11.08
C ASP A 50 3.98 -16.91 -10.29
N LYS A 51 4.05 -16.83 -8.96
CA LYS A 51 3.24 -17.75 -8.14
C LYS A 51 1.79 -17.36 -8.38
N LEU A 52 1.03 -18.28 -8.98
CA LEU A 52 -0.43 -18.17 -9.06
C LEU A 52 -0.96 -17.80 -7.68
N ILE A 53 -1.61 -16.64 -7.58
CA ILE A 53 -2.24 -16.19 -6.34
C ILE A 53 -3.44 -17.11 -6.11
N LEU A 54 -3.27 -18.18 -5.32
CA LEU A 54 -4.29 -19.21 -5.06
C LEU A 54 -5.30 -18.81 -3.97
N SER A 55 -5.26 -17.57 -3.51
CA SER A 55 -5.92 -17.14 -2.30
C SER A 55 -7.45 -17.13 -2.43
N ARG A 56 -8.12 -17.53 -1.35
CA ARG A 56 -9.59 -17.75 -1.29
C ARG A 56 -10.37 -16.52 -0.81
N ASN A 57 -9.71 -15.53 -0.22
CA ASN A 57 -10.33 -14.32 0.30
C ASN A 57 -9.46 -13.08 0.03
N ARG A 58 -10.05 -11.89 0.15
CA ARG A 58 -9.38 -10.62 -0.18
C ARG A 58 -8.12 -10.37 0.65
N ALA A 59 -8.17 -10.65 1.95
CA ALA A 59 -7.02 -10.45 2.84
C ALA A 59 -5.83 -11.32 2.44
N SER A 60 -6.05 -12.60 2.18
CA SER A 60 -5.01 -13.53 1.73
C SER A 60 -4.49 -13.19 0.35
N PHE A 61 -5.34 -12.76 -0.58
CA PHE A 61 -4.91 -12.29 -1.91
C PHE A 61 -3.99 -11.08 -1.79
N LEU A 62 -4.43 -10.07 -1.03
CA LEU A 62 -3.64 -8.85 -0.83
C LEU A 62 -2.33 -9.15 -0.11
N LYS A 63 -2.36 -10.05 0.89
CA LYS A 63 -1.16 -10.55 1.56
C LYS A 63 -0.18 -11.14 0.56
N ASP A 64 -0.61 -12.08 -0.26
CA ASP A 64 0.27 -12.78 -1.20
C ASP A 64 0.89 -11.80 -2.22
N LEU A 65 0.09 -10.85 -2.69
CA LEU A 65 0.56 -9.79 -3.60
C LEU A 65 1.58 -8.87 -2.92
N VAL A 66 1.35 -8.45 -1.67
CA VAL A 66 2.31 -7.63 -0.92
C VAL A 66 3.59 -8.41 -0.62
N LEU A 67 3.48 -9.69 -0.25
CA LEU A 67 4.64 -10.54 0.01
C LEU A 67 5.53 -10.67 -1.21
N ARG A 68 4.94 -10.85 -2.40
CA ARG A 68 5.67 -10.87 -3.67
C ARG A 68 6.54 -9.63 -3.84
N GLU A 69 5.95 -8.44 -3.71
CA GLU A 69 6.66 -7.16 -3.87
C GLU A 69 7.69 -6.92 -2.76
N LEU A 70 7.39 -7.30 -1.51
CA LEU A 70 8.33 -7.13 -0.41
C LEU A 70 9.56 -8.05 -0.59
N VAL A 71 9.35 -9.29 -1.03
CA VAL A 71 10.45 -10.23 -1.30
C VAL A 71 11.29 -9.74 -2.47
N SER A 72 10.70 -9.14 -3.52
CA SER A 72 11.46 -8.59 -4.66
C SER A 72 12.40 -7.46 -4.26
N ILE A 73 12.04 -6.64 -3.28
CA ILE A 73 12.91 -5.60 -2.73
C ILE A 73 13.83 -6.11 -1.59
N GLY A 74 13.83 -7.42 -1.32
CA GLY A 74 14.75 -8.09 -0.41
C GLY A 74 14.27 -8.28 1.03
N PHE A 75 12.97 -8.16 1.33
CA PHE A 75 12.45 -8.58 2.62
C PHE A 75 12.65 -10.08 2.83
N LYS A 76 13.06 -10.44 4.05
CA LYS A 76 13.14 -11.83 4.47
C LYS A 76 11.77 -12.29 4.96
N ASP A 77 11.27 -13.36 4.37
CA ASP A 77 9.99 -13.92 4.74
C ASP A 77 10.12 -14.82 5.98
N GLN A 78 9.31 -14.56 7.01
CA GLN A 78 9.23 -15.37 8.22
C GLN A 78 7.75 -15.66 8.50
N GLU A 79 7.46 -16.63 9.37
CA GLU A 79 6.11 -17.16 9.54
C GLU A 79 5.03 -16.07 9.76
N LYS A 80 5.25 -15.14 10.71
CA LYS A 80 4.29 -14.08 11.07
C LYS A 80 4.57 -12.71 10.47
N TYR A 81 5.81 -12.44 10.07
CA TYR A 81 6.26 -11.11 9.65
C TYR A 81 7.30 -11.21 8.54
N CYS A 82 7.42 -10.13 7.77
CA CYS A 82 8.53 -9.93 6.84
C CYS A 82 9.36 -8.75 7.32
N ASN A 83 10.67 -8.81 7.16
CA ASN A 83 11.50 -7.68 7.57
C ASN A 83 12.64 -7.36 6.62
N LEU A 84 13.03 -6.10 6.64
CA LEU A 84 14.21 -5.59 5.94
C LEU A 84 14.76 -4.39 6.69
N LYS A 85 16.01 -4.49 7.17
CA LYS A 85 16.66 -3.43 7.97
C LYS A 85 15.76 -3.02 9.15
N LEU A 86 15.29 -1.77 9.15
CA LEU A 86 14.43 -1.18 10.17
C LEU A 86 12.94 -1.32 9.87
N LEU A 87 12.54 -2.06 8.83
CA LEU A 87 11.14 -2.22 8.44
C LEU A 87 10.63 -3.60 8.82
N MET A 88 9.35 -3.64 9.18
CA MET A 88 8.62 -4.86 9.53
C MET A 88 7.21 -4.79 8.96
N PHE A 89 6.82 -5.82 8.23
CA PHE A 89 5.47 -6.02 7.73
C PHE A 89 4.80 -7.13 8.53
N ASP A 90 3.64 -6.84 9.12
CA ASP A 90 2.79 -7.83 9.80
C ASP A 90 1.83 -8.45 8.79
N LYS A 91 1.98 -9.76 8.54
CA LYS A 91 1.22 -10.51 7.54
C LYS A 91 -0.27 -10.65 7.89
N ASN A 92 -0.60 -10.67 9.17
CA ASN A 92 -1.96 -10.88 9.64
C ASN A 92 -2.74 -9.59 9.64
N LYS A 93 -2.09 -8.49 10.06
CA LYS A 93 -2.73 -7.16 10.12
C LYS A 93 -2.62 -6.39 8.81
N LEU A 94 -1.77 -6.82 7.87
CA LEU A 94 -1.42 -6.08 6.65
C LEU A 94 -0.97 -4.65 6.97
N THR A 95 -0.03 -4.54 7.91
CA THR A 95 0.49 -3.24 8.36
C THR A 95 2.01 -3.18 8.26
N LEU A 96 2.52 -1.99 7.95
CA LEU A 96 3.94 -1.76 7.73
C LEU A 96 4.47 -0.74 8.73
N HIS A 97 5.47 -1.18 9.50
CA HIS A 97 6.01 -0.44 10.63
C HIS A 97 7.52 -0.31 10.57
N LYS A 98 8.03 0.74 11.20
CA LYS A 98 9.43 0.86 11.54
C LYS A 98 9.68 0.09 12.85
N LYS A 99 10.68 -0.79 12.86
CA LYS A 99 11.25 -1.37 14.08
C LYS A 99 11.83 -0.24 14.93
N THR A 100 11.37 -0.12 16.16
CA THR A 100 11.87 0.86 17.13
C THR A 100 12.14 0.18 18.46
N LYS A 101 13.10 0.71 19.23
CA LYS A 101 13.32 0.30 20.63
C LYS A 101 12.21 0.78 21.57
N SER A 102 11.41 1.75 21.13
CA SER A 102 10.27 2.28 21.87
C SER A 102 9.07 1.35 21.75
N LYS A 103 8.22 1.32 22.79
CA LYS A 103 6.91 0.65 22.76
C LYS A 103 5.96 1.26 21.72
N THR A 104 6.24 2.47 21.24
CA THR A 104 5.43 3.13 20.20
C THR A 104 5.76 2.60 18.82
N VAL A 105 4.76 2.00 18.17
CA VAL A 105 4.82 1.58 16.77
C VAL A 105 4.74 2.82 15.88
N LYS A 106 5.71 2.97 14.97
CA LYS A 106 5.72 4.06 14.00
C LYS A 106 5.44 3.51 12.61
N ASP A 107 4.44 4.07 11.94
CA ASP A 107 4.12 3.72 10.56
C ASP A 107 5.36 3.96 9.65
N ALA A 108 5.54 3.05 8.70
CA ALA A 108 6.53 3.17 7.65
C ALA A 108 5.88 3.11 6.28
N ILE A 109 6.55 3.70 5.30
CA ILE A 109 6.06 3.80 3.93
C ILE A 109 7.18 3.36 3.01
N ILE A 110 6.86 2.44 2.11
CA ILE A 110 7.77 2.04 1.04
C ILE A 110 7.29 2.70 -0.24
N SER A 111 8.18 3.44 -0.90
CA SER A 111 7.96 3.85 -2.28
C SER A 111 8.09 2.59 -3.15
N LEU A 112 7.02 2.21 -3.82
CA LEU A 112 6.97 0.99 -4.62
C LEU A 112 6.32 1.31 -5.97
N ASN A 113 7.01 0.99 -7.06
CA ASN A 113 6.58 1.36 -8.41
C ASN A 113 6.21 2.86 -8.46
N ASN A 114 4.97 3.18 -8.85
CA ASN A 114 4.45 4.56 -8.90
C ASN A 114 3.57 4.93 -7.69
N GLY A 115 3.64 4.18 -6.60
CA GLY A 115 2.80 4.37 -5.41
C GLY A 115 3.54 4.17 -4.09
N PHE A 116 2.75 4.07 -3.02
CA PHE A 116 3.23 4.02 -1.65
C PHE A 116 2.59 2.85 -0.89
N LEU A 117 3.38 1.82 -0.64
CA LEU A 117 2.98 0.69 0.17
C LEU A 117 3.06 1.09 1.65
N CYS A 118 1.91 1.17 2.31
CA CYS A 118 1.80 1.47 3.74
C CYS A 118 0.49 0.94 4.32
N SER A 119 0.37 0.93 5.64
CA SER A 119 -0.85 0.48 6.34
C SER A 119 -2.11 1.16 5.80
N PHE A 120 -2.05 2.47 5.50
CA PHE A 120 -3.21 3.21 4.99
C PHE A 120 -3.70 2.74 3.62
N THR A 121 -2.80 2.53 2.65
CA THR A 121 -3.20 2.10 1.30
C THR A 121 -3.70 0.66 1.31
N LEU A 122 -3.10 -0.21 2.12
CA LEU A 122 -3.54 -1.59 2.30
C LEU A 122 -4.94 -1.70 2.92
N GLN A 123 -5.21 -0.92 3.98
CA GLN A 123 -6.55 -0.90 4.57
C GLN A 123 -7.60 -0.38 3.59
N ARG A 124 -7.29 0.63 2.77
CA ARG A 124 -8.24 1.10 1.74
C ARG A 124 -8.61 0.05 0.70
N ILE A 125 -7.64 -0.78 0.29
CA ILE A 125 -7.92 -1.89 -0.62
C ILE A 125 -8.78 -2.94 0.10
N LEU A 126 -8.40 -3.32 1.32
CA LEU A 126 -9.09 -4.36 2.10
C LEU A 126 -10.54 -3.98 2.45
N GLU A 127 -10.76 -2.75 2.89
CA GLU A 127 -12.06 -2.20 3.32
C GLU A 127 -12.94 -1.75 2.15
N PHE A 128 -12.46 -1.89 0.90
CA PHE A 128 -13.23 -1.52 -0.28
C PHE A 128 -14.55 -2.30 -0.35
N LYS A 129 -15.67 -1.59 -0.34
CA LYS A 129 -17.01 -2.18 -0.47
C LYS A 129 -17.52 -1.99 -1.89
N LYS A 130 -18.04 -3.08 -2.48
CA LYS A 130 -18.71 -3.00 -3.77
C LYS A 130 -20.04 -2.27 -3.61
N SER A 131 -20.32 -1.38 -4.55
CA SER A 131 -21.64 -0.84 -4.83
C SER A 131 -22.33 -1.70 -5.90
N LYS A 132 -23.48 -1.22 -6.41
CA LYS A 132 -24.16 -1.82 -7.56
C LYS A 132 -23.58 -1.35 -8.90
N ASP A 133 -22.75 -0.30 -8.89
CA ASP A 133 -22.20 0.33 -10.09
C ASP A 133 -20.73 -0.08 -10.30
N VAL A 134 -20.55 -1.09 -11.14
CA VAL A 134 -19.22 -1.61 -11.51
C VAL A 134 -18.37 -0.53 -12.20
N ASN A 135 -18.98 0.39 -12.93
CA ASN A 135 -18.26 1.43 -13.68
C ASN A 135 -17.64 2.49 -12.74
N GLN A 136 -18.16 2.63 -11.52
CA GLN A 136 -17.54 3.47 -10.48
C GLN A 136 -16.56 2.68 -9.61
N ASP A 137 -16.95 1.46 -9.25
CA ASP A 137 -16.20 0.61 -8.33
C ASP A 137 -14.84 0.19 -8.89
N ALA A 138 -14.81 -0.29 -10.14
CA ALA A 138 -13.60 -0.84 -10.73
C ALA A 138 -12.49 0.24 -10.89
N PRO A 139 -12.77 1.44 -11.43
CA PRO A 139 -11.78 2.52 -11.45
C PRO A 139 -11.32 2.94 -10.06
N MET A 140 -12.23 3.00 -9.07
CA MET A 140 -11.87 3.36 -7.70
C MET A 140 -10.93 2.32 -7.07
N LEU A 141 -11.23 1.04 -7.21
CA LEU A 141 -10.38 -0.03 -6.71
C LEU A 141 -9.03 -0.08 -7.43
N ALA A 142 -9.01 0.07 -8.76
CA ALA A 142 -7.77 0.13 -9.53
C ALA A 142 -6.88 1.28 -9.07
N LYS A 143 -7.48 2.44 -8.78
CA LYS A 143 -6.77 3.57 -8.18
C LYS A 143 -6.18 3.22 -6.82
N TYR A 144 -6.85 2.42 -5.98
CA TYR A 144 -6.31 2.03 -4.68
C TYR A 144 -5.08 1.12 -4.82
N PHE A 145 -5.10 0.16 -5.75
CA PHE A 145 -3.92 -0.66 -6.08
C PHE A 145 -2.76 0.20 -6.58
N LEU A 146 -3.03 1.14 -7.49
CA LEU A 146 -2.02 2.06 -8.02
C LEU A 146 -1.42 2.95 -6.92
N GLU A 147 -2.25 3.53 -6.05
CA GLU A 147 -1.80 4.33 -4.91
C GLU A 147 -0.96 3.50 -3.92
N ALA A 148 -1.24 2.20 -3.76
CA ALA A 148 -0.45 1.29 -2.95
C ALA A 148 0.89 0.89 -3.62
N GLY A 149 1.10 1.23 -4.89
CA GLY A 149 2.26 0.80 -5.67
C GLY A 149 2.19 -0.67 -6.08
N LEU A 150 1.02 -1.28 -6.00
CA LEU A 150 0.81 -2.71 -6.23
C LEU A 150 0.38 -2.95 -7.68
N GLN A 151 1.24 -3.58 -8.46
CA GLN A 151 0.92 -3.98 -9.84
C GLN A 151 0.10 -5.28 -9.83
N VAL A 152 -1.08 -5.21 -10.45
CA VAL A 152 -2.02 -6.33 -10.54
C VAL A 152 -2.39 -6.56 -12.00
N SER A 153 -2.30 -7.80 -12.46
CA SER A 153 -2.73 -8.16 -13.82
C SER A 153 -4.25 -8.03 -13.95
N LYS A 154 -4.78 -7.95 -15.18
CA LYS A 154 -6.22 -7.84 -15.41
C LYS A 154 -6.98 -9.01 -14.80
N GLU A 155 -6.46 -10.22 -14.96
CA GLU A 155 -7.06 -11.47 -14.44
C GLU A 155 -7.09 -11.45 -12.92
N ASN A 156 -5.97 -11.08 -12.30
CA ASN A 156 -5.83 -10.98 -10.85
C ASN A 156 -6.71 -9.87 -10.26
N PHE A 157 -6.86 -8.76 -10.96
CA PHE A 157 -7.76 -7.67 -10.57
C PHE A 157 -9.22 -8.12 -10.58
N VAL A 158 -9.67 -8.74 -11.66
CA VAL A 158 -11.04 -9.30 -11.77
C VAL A 158 -11.25 -10.37 -10.69
N LYS A 159 -10.28 -11.26 -10.49
CA LYS A 159 -10.32 -12.27 -9.42
C LYS A 159 -10.50 -11.62 -8.05
N TYR A 160 -9.65 -10.66 -7.69
CA TYR A 160 -9.77 -9.93 -6.42
C TYR A 160 -11.12 -9.23 -6.28
N TYR A 161 -11.58 -8.59 -7.36
CA TYR A 161 -12.88 -7.95 -7.38
C TYR A 161 -13.97 -8.96 -7.04
N MET A 162 -14.00 -10.14 -7.67
CA MET A 162 -15.03 -11.16 -7.45
C MET A 162 -15.01 -11.82 -6.07
N LEU A 163 -13.87 -11.81 -5.35
CA LEU A 163 -13.79 -12.36 -3.98
C LEU A 163 -14.81 -11.69 -3.04
N LYS A 164 -15.42 -12.52 -2.19
CA LYS A 164 -16.33 -12.07 -1.13
C LYS A 164 -15.56 -11.19 -0.13
N VAL A 165 -16.24 -10.12 0.31
CA VAL A 165 -15.80 -9.24 1.41
C VAL A 165 -15.81 -10.03 2.71
#